data_AF-C9SEB2-F1
#
_entry.id   AF-C9SEB2-F1
#
_cell.length_a   1.000
_cell.length_b   1.000
_cell.length_c   1.000
_cell.angle_alpha   90.00
_cell.angle_beta   90.00
_cell.angle_gamma   90.00
#
_symmetry.space_group_name_H-M   'P 1'
#
loop_
_entity.id
_entity.type
_entity.pdbx_description
1 polymer ?
#
loop_
_entity_poly.entity_id
_entity_poly.type
_entity_poly.pdbx_seq_one_letter_code
_entity_poly.pdbx_strand_id
1 'polypeptide(L)'
;MHLPVAIGDFAAADFSCSLEHVKNAGRIIINDERPPPAFFNFPIGYQGRASSIVVSGTEIERPWGQFRNPKAMGPDTPRNEPSIIFGPSQKMDYELELAAIIGKPLPMRQRLNAADADEHIFGFVILNDWSSRDIQGFEMMPLGPFNGKSVGSTMSPWVVTLDALEPFRSNGQIQRSVPQYLEDTDRASYNITMKAEIVARGDATTVGTCRVQDLYWSMRQMTAHAVSSGASLRTGDVLATGTVSGPGEGALGCLLEVTSGGSAPVVLKDGSTRAFLEDGDMVRMTAMAGNGDDGVGFGECVGTIVPNRPFPE
;
A
#
# COMPACT_ATOMS: atom_id res chain seq x y z
N MET A 1 -18.95 -11.71 3.47
CA MET A 1 -18.85 -10.24 3.53
C MET A 1 -18.73 -9.69 2.11
N HIS A 2 -19.07 -8.43 1.88
CA HIS A 2 -18.94 -7.75 0.59
C HIS A 2 -18.07 -6.49 0.75
N LEU A 3 -17.73 -5.83 -0.34
CA LEU A 3 -17.11 -4.50 -0.27
C LEU A 3 -18.05 -3.55 0.51
N PRO A 4 -17.52 -2.76 1.46
CA PRO A 4 -18.36 -1.92 2.32
C PRO A 4 -18.88 -0.67 1.61
N VAL A 5 -18.29 -0.28 0.48
CA VAL A 5 -18.65 0.92 -0.28
C VAL A 5 -18.62 0.64 -1.79
N ALA A 6 -19.40 1.41 -2.54
CA ALA A 6 -19.26 1.49 -3.99
C ALA A 6 -18.16 2.51 -4.33
N ILE A 7 -17.09 2.04 -4.96
CA ILE A 7 -15.90 2.85 -5.26
C ILE A 7 -16.05 3.38 -6.70
N GLY A 8 -15.96 4.70 -6.88
CA GLY A 8 -16.08 5.30 -8.22
C GLY A 8 -14.85 5.08 -9.12
N ASP A 9 -14.99 5.26 -10.43
CA ASP A 9 -13.96 4.86 -11.42
C ASP A 9 -12.61 5.62 -11.40
N PHE A 10 -12.49 6.67 -10.57
CA PHE A 10 -11.27 7.46 -10.29
C PHE A 10 -11.14 7.78 -8.78
N ALA A 11 -11.79 6.96 -7.97
CA ALA A 11 -11.99 7.17 -6.53
C ALA A 11 -10.89 6.55 -5.66
N ALA A 12 -9.98 5.79 -6.27
CA ALA A 12 -8.90 5.11 -5.58
C ALA A 12 -7.61 5.88 -5.86
N ALA A 13 -7.11 6.60 -4.86
CA ALA A 13 -5.77 7.17 -4.92
C ALA A 13 -4.87 6.40 -3.96
N ASP A 14 -3.68 6.08 -4.42
CA ASP A 14 -2.66 5.45 -3.60
C ASP A 14 -1.47 6.41 -3.46
N PHE A 15 -1.06 6.63 -2.22
CA PHE A 15 -0.02 7.58 -1.87
C PHE A 15 1.29 6.86 -1.58
N SER A 16 2.33 7.61 -1.21
CA SER A 16 3.55 7.04 -0.65
C SER A 16 3.90 7.84 0.59
N CYS A 17 3.19 7.58 1.69
CA CYS A 17 3.26 8.37 2.91
C CYS A 17 4.33 7.90 3.90
N SER A 18 4.88 6.69 3.76
CA SER A 18 5.95 6.17 4.64
C SER A 18 7.34 6.61 4.13
N LEU A 19 8.07 7.37 4.94
CA LEU A 19 9.45 7.75 4.64
C LEU A 19 10.39 6.54 4.64
N GLU A 20 10.20 5.60 5.56
CA GLU A 20 11.04 4.40 5.65
C GLU A 20 10.83 3.49 4.44
N HIS A 21 9.57 3.31 3.99
CA HIS A 21 9.30 2.56 2.76
C HIS A 21 10.01 3.20 1.55
N VAL A 22 9.88 4.53 1.38
CA VAL A 22 10.52 5.25 0.27
C VAL A 22 12.04 5.11 0.29
N LYS A 23 12.68 5.22 1.47
CA LYS A 23 14.12 5.03 1.64
C LYS A 23 14.54 3.59 1.32
N ASN A 24 13.80 2.60 1.83
CA ASN A 24 14.10 1.19 1.61
C ASN A 24 13.97 0.82 0.13
N ALA A 25 12.86 1.17 -0.51
CA ALA A 25 12.62 0.92 -1.93
C ALA A 25 13.67 1.61 -2.80
N GLY A 26 14.01 2.88 -2.52
CA GLY A 26 15.08 3.59 -3.22
C GLY A 26 16.44 2.90 -3.11
N ARG A 27 16.82 2.49 -1.89
CA ARG A 27 18.06 1.73 -1.64
C ARG A 27 18.09 0.42 -2.42
N ILE A 28 16.97 -0.32 -2.47
CA ILE A 28 16.91 -1.64 -3.10
C ILE A 28 16.87 -1.55 -4.63
N ILE A 29 16.08 -0.63 -5.19
CA ILE A 29 15.78 -0.59 -6.63
C ILE A 29 16.82 0.21 -7.40
N ILE A 30 17.26 1.35 -6.85
CA ILE A 30 18.14 2.30 -7.56
C ILE A 30 19.44 2.60 -6.80
N ASN A 31 19.70 1.89 -5.68
CA ASN A 31 20.88 2.09 -4.83
C ASN A 31 21.01 3.54 -4.34
N ASP A 32 19.87 4.18 -4.04
CA ASP A 32 19.79 5.55 -3.51
C ASP A 32 18.63 5.65 -2.53
N GLU A 33 18.94 5.82 -1.25
CA GLU A 33 17.91 5.95 -0.20
C GLU A 33 17.29 7.34 -0.11
N ARG A 34 17.76 8.32 -0.91
CA ARG A 34 17.19 9.67 -0.89
C ARG A 34 15.76 9.65 -1.44
N PRO A 35 14.76 10.12 -0.69
CA PRO A 35 13.40 10.26 -1.20
C PRO A 35 13.36 11.16 -2.45
N PRO A 36 12.37 10.97 -3.34
CA PRO A 36 12.15 11.88 -4.46
C PRO A 36 12.08 13.33 -3.98
N PRO A 37 12.57 14.32 -4.77
CA PRO A 37 12.61 15.72 -4.34
C PRO A 37 11.24 16.26 -3.87
N ALA A 38 10.15 15.76 -4.44
CA ALA A 38 8.79 16.12 -4.10
C ALA A 38 8.32 15.59 -2.73
N PHE A 39 8.88 14.47 -2.24
CA PHE A 39 8.35 13.73 -1.09
C PHE A 39 8.16 14.59 0.15
N PHE A 40 9.12 15.47 0.48
CA PHE A 40 9.02 16.30 1.68
C PHE A 40 8.17 17.57 1.48
N ASN A 41 7.67 17.85 0.27
CA ASN A 41 6.88 19.04 -0.06
C ASN A 41 5.38 18.75 -0.03
N PHE A 42 4.97 17.56 -0.45
CA PHE A 42 3.58 17.11 -0.45
C PHE A 42 3.53 15.57 -0.46
N PRO A 43 2.41 14.97 0.00
CA PRO A 43 2.22 13.52 -0.09
C PRO A 43 2.10 13.13 -1.57
N ILE A 44 3.15 12.53 -2.11
CA ILE A 44 3.17 12.01 -3.48
C ILE A 44 2.20 10.83 -3.59
N GLY A 45 1.53 10.69 -4.73
CA GLY A 45 0.59 9.61 -4.99
C GLY A 45 0.20 9.54 -6.45
N TYR A 46 -0.56 8.51 -6.80
CA TYR A 46 -1.06 8.24 -8.14
C TYR A 46 -2.50 7.73 -8.08
N GLN A 47 -3.16 7.70 -9.24
CA GLN A 47 -4.51 7.15 -9.35
C GLN A 47 -4.42 5.62 -9.48
N GLY A 48 -5.05 4.91 -8.56
CA GLY A 48 -5.17 3.45 -8.58
C GLY A 48 -6.31 2.97 -9.48
N ARG A 49 -6.58 1.66 -9.42
CA ARG A 49 -7.61 1.00 -10.25
C ARG A 49 -8.80 0.56 -9.40
N ALA A 50 -9.82 1.40 -9.31
CA ALA A 50 -11.02 1.13 -8.52
C ALA A 50 -11.72 -0.20 -8.89
N SER A 51 -11.75 -0.55 -10.17
CA SER A 51 -12.44 -1.76 -10.67
C SER A 51 -11.86 -3.08 -10.17
N SER A 52 -10.61 -3.08 -9.68
CA SER A 52 -9.92 -4.28 -9.18
C SER A 52 -9.71 -4.25 -7.66
N ILE A 53 -10.41 -3.36 -6.95
CA ILE A 53 -10.52 -3.44 -5.49
C ILE A 53 -11.55 -4.51 -5.15
N VAL A 54 -11.16 -5.49 -4.34
CA VAL A 54 -11.96 -6.66 -3.97
C VAL A 54 -12.03 -6.83 -2.45
N VAL A 55 -13.07 -7.51 -1.96
CA VAL A 55 -13.22 -7.77 -0.52
C VAL A 55 -12.28 -8.88 -0.06
N SER A 56 -11.83 -8.80 1.19
CA SER A 56 -11.12 -9.87 1.91
C SER A 56 -11.71 -11.26 1.65
N GLY A 57 -10.82 -12.22 1.39
CA GLY A 57 -11.12 -13.61 1.02
C GLY A 57 -11.15 -13.86 -0.49
N THR A 58 -11.07 -12.81 -1.32
CA THR A 58 -11.01 -12.97 -2.78
C THR A 58 -9.63 -13.47 -3.22
N GLU A 59 -9.61 -14.45 -4.11
CA GLU A 59 -8.39 -14.96 -4.74
C GLU A 59 -7.80 -13.93 -5.72
N ILE A 60 -6.48 -13.83 -5.76
CA ILE A 60 -5.74 -12.92 -6.64
C ILE A 60 -4.94 -13.76 -7.61
N GLU A 61 -5.30 -13.67 -8.88
CA GLU A 61 -4.62 -14.42 -9.93
C GLU A 61 -3.26 -13.79 -10.23
N ARG A 62 -2.20 -14.61 -10.29
CA ARG A 62 -0.88 -14.14 -10.70
C ARG A 62 -0.97 -13.47 -12.07
N PRO A 63 -0.55 -12.21 -12.23
CA PRO A 63 -0.76 -11.47 -13.45
C PRO A 63 0.22 -11.93 -14.54
N TRP A 64 -0.26 -11.93 -15.77
CA TRP A 64 0.60 -11.89 -16.95
C TRP A 64 1.07 -10.46 -17.19
N GLY A 65 2.29 -10.30 -17.68
CA GLY A 65 2.76 -9.00 -18.14
C GLY A 65 4.13 -9.04 -18.79
N GLN A 66 4.58 -7.87 -19.20
CA GLN A 66 5.90 -7.68 -19.81
C GLN A 66 6.90 -7.23 -18.75
N PHE A 67 8.07 -7.86 -18.73
CA PHE A 67 9.15 -7.48 -17.84
C PHE A 67 10.51 -7.86 -18.43
N ARG A 68 11.57 -7.27 -17.87
CA ARG A 68 12.95 -7.57 -18.28
C ARG A 68 13.32 -8.99 -17.84
N ASN A 69 13.77 -9.79 -18.77
CA ASN A 69 14.30 -11.14 -18.57
C ASN A 69 15.54 -11.08 -17.66
N PRO A 70 15.46 -11.61 -16.43
CA PRO A 70 16.59 -11.57 -15.49
C PRO A 70 17.81 -12.34 -16.01
N LYS A 71 17.61 -13.39 -16.83
CA LYS A 71 18.69 -14.21 -17.40
C LYS A 71 19.43 -13.52 -18.55
N ALA A 72 18.83 -12.47 -19.10
CA ALA A 72 19.45 -11.63 -20.11
C ALA A 72 20.04 -10.36 -19.49
N MET A 73 20.24 -10.29 -18.17
CA MET A 73 20.90 -9.16 -17.52
C MET A 73 22.32 -9.54 -17.08
N GLY A 74 23.29 -9.28 -17.95
CA GLY A 74 24.72 -9.30 -17.65
C GLY A 74 25.37 -7.94 -17.96
N PRO A 75 26.60 -7.69 -17.49
CA PRO A 75 27.33 -6.45 -17.76
C PRO A 75 27.50 -6.15 -19.26
N ASP A 76 27.47 -7.19 -20.10
CA ASP A 76 27.64 -7.10 -21.56
C ASP A 76 26.31 -7.18 -22.35
N THR A 77 25.15 -7.24 -21.69
CA THR A 77 23.87 -7.34 -22.41
C THR A 77 23.48 -5.98 -22.99
N PRO A 78 23.29 -5.86 -24.32
CA PRO A 78 22.79 -4.64 -24.93
C PRO A 78 21.44 -4.24 -24.28
N ARG A 79 21.26 -2.97 -23.91
CA ARG A 79 20.01 -2.42 -23.32
C ARG A 79 18.82 -2.42 -24.30
N ASN A 80 18.91 -3.17 -25.38
CA ASN A 80 17.97 -3.21 -26.49
C ASN A 80 16.80 -4.15 -26.13
N GLU A 81 15.73 -4.11 -26.91
CA GLU A 81 14.48 -4.89 -26.75
C GLU A 81 14.56 -6.43 -26.59
N PRO A 82 15.57 -7.21 -27.05
CA PRO A 82 15.51 -8.68 -26.98
C PRO A 82 15.67 -9.26 -25.56
N SER A 83 15.64 -8.42 -24.52
CA SER A 83 15.59 -8.82 -23.12
C SER A 83 14.20 -8.69 -22.49
N ILE A 84 13.15 -8.37 -23.25
CA ILE A 84 11.77 -8.28 -22.71
C ILE A 84 11.04 -9.60 -22.93
N ILE A 85 10.41 -10.12 -21.88
CA ILE A 85 9.58 -11.32 -21.92
C ILE A 85 8.15 -10.99 -21.53
N PHE A 86 7.19 -11.68 -22.15
CA PHE A 86 5.79 -11.68 -21.74
C PHE A 86 5.50 -13.02 -21.05
N GLY A 87 5.02 -12.97 -19.81
CA GLY A 87 4.81 -14.16 -19.01
C GLY A 87 4.15 -13.89 -17.66
N PRO A 88 3.92 -14.92 -16.85
CA PRO A 88 3.46 -14.76 -15.47
C PRO A 88 4.51 -14.03 -14.63
N SER A 89 4.07 -13.13 -13.76
CA SER A 89 4.96 -12.40 -12.86
C SER A 89 5.80 -13.33 -11.98
N GLN A 90 7.07 -13.02 -11.87
CA GLN A 90 8.08 -13.71 -11.06
C GLN A 90 8.32 -13.04 -9.70
N LYS A 91 7.82 -11.81 -9.50
CA LYS A 91 8.04 -11.02 -8.28
C LYS A 91 6.73 -10.46 -7.73
N MET A 92 5.82 -11.37 -7.36
CA MET A 92 4.56 -11.02 -6.70
C MET A 92 4.80 -10.64 -5.24
N ASP A 93 4.17 -9.55 -4.81
CA ASP A 93 4.37 -8.93 -3.51
C ASP A 93 3.03 -8.45 -2.94
N TYR A 94 3.01 -8.24 -1.62
CA TYR A 94 1.93 -7.55 -0.92
C TYR A 94 2.40 -6.14 -0.53
N GLU A 95 1.45 -5.24 -0.26
CA GLU A 95 1.74 -3.94 0.36
C GLU A 95 0.78 -3.73 1.52
N LEU A 96 1.32 -3.66 2.74
CA LEU A 96 0.53 -3.43 3.95
C LEU A 96 0.10 -1.97 4.02
N GLU A 97 -1.18 -1.68 3.85
CA GLU A 97 -1.69 -0.32 3.82
C GLU A 97 -2.91 -0.10 4.71
N LEU A 98 -3.13 1.16 5.07
CA LEU A 98 -4.39 1.64 5.62
C LEU A 98 -5.03 2.58 4.59
N ALA A 99 -6.34 2.55 4.46
CA ALA A 99 -7.05 3.44 3.54
C ALA A 99 -8.19 4.18 4.24
N ALA A 100 -8.34 5.46 3.91
CA ALA A 100 -9.44 6.32 4.32
C ALA A 100 -10.63 6.16 3.38
N ILE A 101 -11.81 5.98 3.96
CA ILE A 101 -13.09 5.99 3.25
C ILE A 101 -13.71 7.37 3.43
N ILE A 102 -14.00 8.05 2.32
CA ILE A 102 -14.65 9.35 2.34
C ILE A 102 -16.15 9.19 2.64
N GLY A 103 -16.63 9.90 3.66
CA GLY A 103 -18.04 9.96 4.04
C GLY A 103 -18.77 11.18 3.48
N LYS A 104 -18.17 12.36 3.65
CA LYS A 104 -18.75 13.64 3.22
C LYS A 104 -18.06 14.10 1.93
N PRO A 105 -18.81 14.29 0.84
CA PRO A 105 -18.22 14.69 -0.43
C PRO A 105 -17.73 16.15 -0.39
N LEU A 106 -16.81 16.48 -1.30
CA LEU A 106 -16.33 17.83 -1.55
C LEU A 106 -16.50 18.15 -3.05
N PRO A 107 -17.34 19.13 -3.43
CA PRO A 107 -17.55 19.46 -4.84
C PRO A 107 -16.28 19.96 -5.56
N MET A 108 -16.24 19.80 -6.88
CA MET A 108 -15.15 20.36 -7.69
C MET A 108 -14.95 21.86 -7.44
N ARG A 109 -13.70 22.31 -7.59
CA ARG A 109 -13.20 23.69 -7.37
C ARG A 109 -13.21 24.14 -5.90
N GLN A 110 -13.60 23.28 -4.97
CA GLN A 110 -13.38 23.49 -3.55
C GLN A 110 -12.05 22.88 -3.11
N ARG A 111 -11.57 23.30 -1.94
CA ARG A 111 -10.28 22.92 -1.37
C ARG A 111 -10.47 22.67 0.12
N LEU A 112 -9.57 21.88 0.70
CA LEU A 112 -9.61 21.43 2.08
C LEU A 112 -8.23 21.64 2.70
N ASN A 113 -8.16 22.18 3.91
CA ASN A 113 -6.92 22.16 4.69
C ASN A 113 -6.82 20.83 5.43
N ALA A 114 -5.60 20.39 5.74
CA ALA A 114 -5.37 19.14 6.47
C ALA A 114 -6.15 19.09 7.80
N ALA A 115 -6.17 20.19 8.58
CA ALA A 115 -6.89 20.26 9.84
C ALA A 115 -8.40 19.99 9.73
N ASP A 116 -9.01 20.27 8.56
CA ASP A 116 -10.45 20.12 8.31
C ASP A 116 -10.81 18.73 7.74
N ALA A 117 -9.81 17.88 7.46
CA ALA A 117 -10.01 16.66 6.69
C ALA A 117 -10.79 15.55 7.44
N ASP A 118 -10.77 15.54 8.77
CA ASP A 118 -11.55 14.59 9.57
C ASP A 118 -13.06 14.71 9.30
N GLU A 119 -13.57 15.90 8.95
CA GLU A 119 -14.99 16.08 8.60
C GLU A 119 -15.40 15.33 7.33
N HIS A 120 -14.43 14.95 6.48
CA HIS A 120 -14.65 14.28 5.22
C HIS A 120 -14.41 12.77 5.29
N ILE A 121 -13.60 12.32 6.25
CA ILE A 121 -13.24 10.92 6.43
C ILE A 121 -14.28 10.23 7.31
N PHE A 122 -14.90 9.17 6.80
CA PHE A 122 -15.84 8.35 7.58
C PHE A 122 -15.09 7.40 8.53
N GLY A 123 -14.03 6.77 8.03
CA GLY A 123 -13.27 5.78 8.78
C GLY A 123 -12.18 5.14 7.95
N PHE A 124 -11.56 4.11 8.50
CA PHE A 124 -10.43 3.42 7.90
C PHE A 124 -10.69 1.93 7.67
N VAL A 125 -10.00 1.38 6.67
CA VAL A 125 -9.95 -0.05 6.34
C VAL A 125 -8.49 -0.46 6.14
N ILE A 126 -8.19 -1.74 6.34
CA ILE A 126 -6.93 -2.33 5.89
C ILE A 126 -7.02 -2.52 4.37
N LEU A 127 -5.96 -2.18 3.65
CA LEU A 127 -5.81 -2.44 2.23
C LEU A 127 -4.52 -3.24 2.00
N ASN A 128 -4.59 -4.24 1.11
CA ASN A 128 -3.41 -4.89 0.54
C ASN A 128 -3.33 -4.50 -0.94
N ASP A 129 -2.34 -3.70 -1.32
CA ASP A 129 -2.12 -3.33 -2.72
C ASP A 129 -1.16 -4.31 -3.41
N TRP A 130 -1.73 -5.38 -3.99
CA TRP A 130 -0.94 -6.46 -4.59
C TRP A 130 -0.08 -5.93 -5.73
N SER A 131 1.19 -6.33 -5.72
CA SER A 131 2.20 -5.70 -6.55
C SER A 131 3.04 -6.73 -7.29
N SER A 132 3.04 -6.67 -8.61
CA SER A 132 4.02 -7.36 -9.46
C SER A 132 5.22 -6.45 -9.70
N ARG A 133 6.30 -6.66 -8.95
CA ARG A 133 7.49 -5.79 -8.93
C ARG A 133 8.29 -5.81 -10.23
N ASP A 134 8.26 -6.93 -10.93
CA ASP A 134 8.93 -7.11 -12.22
C ASP A 134 8.19 -6.40 -13.36
N ILE A 135 6.86 -6.50 -13.42
CA ILE A 135 6.04 -5.73 -14.37
C ILE A 135 6.15 -4.23 -14.04
N GLN A 136 5.90 -3.86 -12.78
CA GLN A 136 5.98 -2.47 -12.31
C GLN A 136 7.35 -1.85 -12.62
N GLY A 137 8.44 -2.55 -12.30
CA GLY A 137 9.79 -2.05 -12.53
C GLY A 137 10.13 -1.81 -14.00
N PHE A 138 9.44 -2.47 -14.93
CA PHE A 138 9.61 -2.24 -16.37
C PHE A 138 8.75 -1.09 -16.89
N GLU A 139 7.49 -0.96 -16.44
CA GLU A 139 6.51 0.00 -16.98
C GLU A 139 6.51 1.39 -16.30
N MET A 140 6.95 1.48 -15.04
CA MET A 140 6.65 2.62 -14.16
C MET A 140 7.25 3.95 -14.65
N MET A 141 8.33 3.93 -15.43
CA MET A 141 8.96 5.16 -15.89
C MET A 141 8.50 5.54 -17.30
N PRO A 142 8.03 6.78 -17.54
CA PRO A 142 7.94 7.93 -16.62
C PRO A 142 6.55 8.12 -15.98
N LEU A 143 5.56 7.26 -16.27
CA LEU A 143 4.14 7.58 -16.04
C LEU A 143 3.57 7.08 -14.71
N GLY A 144 4.36 6.36 -13.92
CA GLY A 144 3.91 5.72 -12.69
C GLY A 144 3.45 4.26 -12.91
N PRO A 145 3.13 3.56 -11.82
CA PRO A 145 2.71 2.16 -11.88
C PRO A 145 1.36 1.98 -12.60
N PHE A 146 1.18 0.85 -13.26
CA PHE A 146 -0.05 0.53 -13.99
C PHE A 146 -0.46 -0.94 -13.86
N ASN A 147 -0.06 -1.82 -14.79
CA ASN A 147 -0.43 -3.24 -14.75
C ASN A 147 0.20 -3.97 -13.56
N GLY A 148 1.37 -3.53 -13.09
CA GLY A 148 2.02 -4.05 -11.89
C GLY A 148 1.20 -3.89 -10.62
N LYS A 149 0.21 -2.98 -10.61
CA LYS A 149 -0.71 -2.73 -9.47
C LYS A 149 -2.16 -3.09 -9.80
N SER A 150 -2.54 -2.98 -11.07
CA SER A 150 -3.92 -3.24 -11.52
C SER A 150 -4.35 -4.71 -11.39
N VAL A 151 -3.43 -5.61 -11.04
CA VAL A 151 -3.71 -7.02 -10.67
C VAL A 151 -4.82 -7.11 -9.61
N GLY A 152 -4.86 -6.16 -8.68
CA GLY A 152 -5.95 -5.99 -7.73
C GLY A 152 -5.46 -5.50 -6.38
N SER A 153 -6.40 -4.97 -5.59
CA SER A 153 -6.16 -4.58 -4.21
C SER A 153 -7.23 -5.20 -3.33
N THR A 154 -6.86 -5.79 -2.20
CA THR A 154 -7.82 -6.40 -1.27
C THR A 154 -8.14 -5.48 -0.12
N MET A 155 -9.41 -5.35 0.26
CA MET A 155 -9.89 -4.48 1.33
C MET A 155 -10.53 -5.29 2.46
N SER A 156 -10.24 -4.94 3.72
CA SER A 156 -10.98 -5.48 4.86
C SER A 156 -12.45 -5.05 4.81
N PRO A 157 -13.41 -5.93 5.16
CA PRO A 157 -14.83 -5.64 4.96
C PRO A 157 -15.43 -4.66 5.98
N TRP A 158 -14.73 -4.35 7.07
CA TRP A 158 -15.21 -3.50 8.15
C TRP A 158 -14.53 -2.13 8.11
N VAL A 159 -15.31 -1.08 7.92
CA VAL A 159 -14.83 0.31 8.03
C VAL A 159 -14.89 0.71 9.50
N VAL A 160 -13.74 0.94 10.11
CA VAL A 160 -13.64 1.41 11.49
C VAL A 160 -13.77 2.93 11.49
N THR A 161 -14.85 3.43 12.07
CA THR A 161 -15.19 4.86 12.09
C THR A 161 -14.22 5.68 12.93
N LEU A 162 -14.01 6.95 12.59
CA LEU A 162 -13.18 7.85 13.40
C LEU A 162 -13.64 7.93 14.87
N ASP A 163 -14.95 7.93 15.13
CA ASP A 163 -15.51 7.94 16.49
C ASP A 163 -15.03 6.74 17.34
N ALA A 164 -14.88 5.57 16.72
CA ALA A 164 -14.39 4.37 17.40
C ALA A 164 -12.87 4.44 17.67
N LEU A 165 -12.16 5.27 16.91
CA LEU A 165 -10.71 5.47 17.03
C LEU A 165 -10.35 6.64 17.96
N GLU A 166 -11.32 7.47 18.33
CA GLU A 166 -11.14 8.64 19.21
C GLU A 166 -10.36 8.31 20.50
N PRO A 167 -10.64 7.21 21.24
CA PRO A 167 -9.89 6.87 22.45
C PRO A 167 -8.41 6.56 22.20
N PHE A 168 -8.05 6.27 20.94
CA PHE A 168 -6.71 5.89 20.51
C PHE A 168 -6.02 6.98 19.68
N ARG A 169 -6.49 8.23 19.76
CA ARG A 169 -5.77 9.36 19.17
C ARG A 169 -4.33 9.38 19.65
N SER A 170 -3.44 9.74 18.72
CA SER A 170 -2.01 9.87 18.95
C SER A 170 -1.44 10.94 18.03
N ASN A 171 -0.12 11.10 18.05
CA ASN A 171 0.56 12.05 17.18
C ASN A 171 1.43 11.30 16.16
N GLY A 172 1.41 11.76 14.92
CA GLY A 172 2.32 11.34 13.86
C GLY A 172 3.70 11.98 13.99
N GLN A 173 4.50 11.80 12.94
CA GLN A 173 5.89 12.25 12.88
C GLN A 173 6.03 13.78 12.90
N ILE A 174 7.12 14.28 13.48
CA ILE A 174 7.50 15.69 13.36
C ILE A 174 7.97 15.95 11.94
N GLN A 175 7.33 16.89 11.26
CA GLN A 175 7.67 17.29 9.91
C GLN A 175 8.40 18.64 9.88
N ARG A 176 9.01 18.92 8.72
CA ARG A 176 9.50 20.27 8.42
C ARG A 176 8.33 21.23 8.18
N SER A 177 8.60 22.52 8.09
CA SER A 177 7.60 23.52 7.69
C SER A 177 7.02 23.17 6.31
N VAL A 178 5.69 23.18 6.21
CA VAL A 178 4.91 22.90 5.00
C VAL A 178 3.97 24.07 4.70
N PRO A 179 3.44 24.20 3.47
CA PRO A 179 2.45 25.22 3.16
C PRO A 179 1.19 25.10 4.04
N GLN A 180 0.51 26.23 4.28
CA GLN A 180 -0.65 26.34 5.18
C GLN A 180 -1.72 25.25 4.98
N TYR A 181 -2.03 24.87 3.74
CA TYR A 181 -3.08 23.87 3.48
C TYR A 181 -2.71 22.45 3.94
N LEU A 182 -1.42 22.15 4.16
CA LEU A 182 -0.93 20.89 4.72
C LEU A 182 -0.56 21.00 6.20
N GLU A 183 -0.68 22.18 6.80
CA GLU A 183 -0.35 22.38 8.21
C GLU A 183 -1.37 21.63 9.08
N ASP A 184 -0.85 20.77 9.97
CA ASP A 184 -1.61 20.01 10.94
C ASP A 184 -0.83 20.03 12.27
N THR A 185 -1.02 21.10 13.04
CA THR A 185 -0.24 21.39 14.26
C THR A 185 -0.30 20.27 15.29
N ASP A 186 -1.44 19.60 15.34
CA ASP A 186 -1.72 18.52 16.28
C ASP A 186 -1.11 17.20 15.81
N ARG A 187 -0.65 17.12 14.56
CA ARG A 187 -0.09 15.92 13.93
C ARG A 187 -1.03 14.74 14.12
N ALA A 188 -2.32 14.92 13.88
CA ALA A 188 -3.32 13.95 14.31
C ALA A 188 -3.09 12.59 13.64
N SER A 189 -3.01 11.55 14.45
CA SER A 189 -2.91 10.16 14.02
C SER A 189 -3.63 9.27 15.03
N TYR A 190 -3.55 7.96 14.83
CA TYR A 190 -4.19 6.97 15.70
C TYR A 190 -3.19 5.88 16.06
N ASN A 191 -3.28 5.38 17.29
CA ASN A 191 -2.46 4.29 17.77
C ASN A 191 -2.90 2.96 17.19
N ILE A 192 -2.55 2.74 15.92
CA ILE A 192 -2.92 1.56 15.15
C ILE A 192 -1.66 0.78 14.84
N THR A 193 -1.61 -0.46 15.34
CA THR A 193 -0.58 -1.44 14.96
C THR A 193 -1.15 -2.37 13.90
N MET A 194 -0.40 -2.54 12.82
CA MET A 194 -0.73 -3.37 11.68
C MET A 194 0.26 -4.54 11.59
N LYS A 195 -0.23 -5.71 11.22
CA LYS A 195 0.58 -6.93 11.08
C LYS A 195 0.33 -7.56 9.72
N ALA A 196 1.39 -7.98 9.05
CA ALA A 196 1.34 -8.79 7.83
C ALA A 196 1.90 -10.19 8.10
N GLU A 197 1.16 -11.21 7.65
CA GLU A 197 1.52 -12.62 7.77
C GLU A 197 1.45 -13.32 6.43
N ILE A 198 2.42 -14.20 6.17
CA ILE A 198 2.35 -15.18 5.08
C ILE A 198 1.93 -16.51 5.70
N VAL A 199 0.85 -17.07 5.18
CA VAL A 199 0.33 -18.38 5.56
C VAL A 199 0.67 -19.36 4.44
N ALA A 200 1.57 -20.31 4.75
CA ALA A 200 1.99 -21.36 3.84
C ALA A 200 1.77 -22.71 4.53
N ARG A 201 1.14 -23.67 3.81
CA ARG A 201 0.83 -25.03 4.32
C ARG A 201 0.10 -25.07 5.68
N GLY A 202 -0.62 -24.00 6.02
CA GLY A 202 -1.37 -23.86 7.28
C GLY A 202 -0.62 -23.12 8.40
N ASP A 203 0.68 -22.87 8.26
CA ASP A 203 1.48 -22.15 9.23
C ASP A 203 1.60 -20.65 8.90
N ALA A 204 1.31 -19.79 9.88
CA ALA A 204 1.36 -18.34 9.73
C ALA A 204 2.68 -17.76 10.24
N THR A 205 3.42 -17.10 9.35
CA THR A 205 4.68 -16.39 9.65
C THR A 205 4.44 -14.90 9.61
N THR A 206 4.65 -14.20 10.73
CA THR A 206 4.65 -12.73 10.75
C THR A 206 5.90 -12.21 10.06
N VAL A 207 5.71 -11.41 9.02
CA VAL A 207 6.78 -10.85 8.18
C VAL A 207 6.93 -9.34 8.35
N GLY A 208 5.91 -8.67 8.90
CA GLY A 208 5.96 -7.25 9.22
C GLY A 208 5.01 -6.88 10.36
N THR A 209 5.45 -5.98 11.25
CA THR A 209 4.60 -5.30 12.25
C THR A 209 4.89 -3.81 12.21
N CYS A 210 3.94 -3.04 11.70
CA CYS A 210 4.10 -1.62 11.39
C CYS A 210 3.10 -0.77 12.17
N ARG A 211 3.41 0.51 12.39
CA ARG A 211 2.53 1.44 13.11
C ARG A 211 2.12 2.58 12.20
N VAL A 212 0.85 2.95 12.24
CA VAL A 212 0.30 4.04 11.41
C VAL A 212 0.89 5.39 11.78
N GLN A 213 1.30 5.58 13.05
CA GLN A 213 1.97 6.82 13.48
C GLN A 213 3.38 7.01 12.88
N ASP A 214 3.95 5.98 12.27
CA ASP A 214 5.26 6.05 11.63
C ASP A 214 5.18 6.63 10.21
N LEU A 215 3.97 6.77 9.65
CA LEU A 215 3.76 7.49 8.41
C LEU A 215 4.27 8.94 8.53
N TYR A 216 5.02 9.37 7.51
CA TYR A 216 5.49 10.74 7.44
C TYR A 216 4.33 11.67 7.17
N TRP A 217 3.52 11.40 6.14
CA TRP A 217 2.32 12.16 5.80
C TRP A 217 1.07 11.54 6.42
N SER A 218 0.20 12.36 7.03
CA SER A 218 -1.01 11.88 7.70
C SER A 218 -2.20 11.69 6.75
N MET A 219 -3.22 10.94 7.21
CA MET A 219 -4.50 10.78 6.50
C MET A 219 -5.16 12.14 6.19
N ARG A 220 -5.01 13.10 7.09
CA ARG A 220 -5.47 14.47 6.91
C ARG A 220 -4.75 15.17 5.75
N GLN A 221 -3.43 15.07 5.72
CA GLN A 221 -2.59 15.71 4.71
C GLN A 221 -2.77 15.10 3.31
N MET A 222 -2.85 13.77 3.20
CA MET A 222 -3.12 13.13 1.90
C MET A 222 -4.50 13.52 1.36
N THR A 223 -5.52 13.61 2.23
CA THR A 223 -6.88 14.02 1.84
C THR A 223 -6.92 15.47 1.37
N ALA A 224 -6.27 16.38 2.11
CA ALA A 224 -6.15 17.78 1.71
C ALA A 224 -5.38 17.94 0.39
N HIS A 225 -4.29 17.20 0.20
CA HIS A 225 -3.51 17.25 -1.03
C HIS A 225 -4.28 16.72 -2.24
N ALA A 226 -5.05 15.64 -2.08
CA ALA A 226 -5.86 15.02 -3.13
C ALA A 226 -6.79 16.01 -3.83
N VAL A 227 -7.28 17.03 -3.11
CA VAL A 227 -8.19 18.07 -3.62
C VAL A 227 -7.59 19.45 -3.76
N SER A 228 -6.30 19.62 -3.48
CA SER A 228 -5.65 20.93 -3.50
C SER A 228 -5.74 21.65 -4.86
N SER A 229 -5.77 20.88 -5.96
CA SER A 229 -5.95 21.37 -7.33
C SER A 229 -7.39 21.77 -7.67
N GLY A 230 -8.36 21.46 -6.79
CA GLY A 230 -9.80 21.63 -7.01
C GLY A 230 -10.51 20.37 -7.52
N ALA A 231 -9.90 19.19 -7.40
CA ALA A 231 -10.60 17.92 -7.61
C ALA A 231 -11.73 17.72 -6.59
N SER A 232 -12.75 16.95 -6.95
CA SER A 232 -13.82 16.58 -6.02
C SER A 232 -13.46 15.37 -5.17
N LEU A 233 -14.02 15.29 -3.97
CA LEU A 233 -14.20 14.03 -3.23
C LEU A 233 -15.65 13.57 -3.32
N ARG A 234 -15.87 12.27 -3.43
CA ARG A 234 -17.20 11.64 -3.40
C ARG A 234 -17.28 10.68 -2.22
N THR A 235 -18.49 10.49 -1.69
CA THR A 235 -18.75 9.44 -0.71
C THR A 235 -18.38 8.08 -1.30
N GLY A 236 -17.62 7.29 -0.54
CA GLY A 236 -17.10 6.00 -0.97
C GLY A 236 -15.75 6.05 -1.69
N ASP A 237 -15.18 7.25 -1.92
CA ASP A 237 -13.79 7.35 -2.39
C ASP A 237 -12.82 6.75 -1.35
N VAL A 238 -11.74 6.14 -1.85
CA VAL A 238 -10.74 5.39 -1.11
C VAL A 238 -9.38 6.04 -1.31
N LEU A 239 -8.79 6.55 -0.23
CA LEU A 239 -7.46 7.15 -0.26
C LEU A 239 -6.51 6.26 0.57
N ALA A 240 -5.59 5.56 -0.08
CA ALA A 240 -4.67 4.63 0.56
C ALA A 240 -3.35 5.31 0.91
N THR A 241 -2.70 4.86 1.98
CA THR A 241 -1.48 5.50 2.50
C THR A 241 -0.24 5.26 1.65
N GLY A 242 -0.28 4.28 0.74
CA GLY A 242 0.91 3.55 0.34
C GLY A 242 1.41 2.64 1.45
N THR A 243 2.35 1.76 1.09
CA THR A 243 2.97 0.80 2.01
C THR A 243 3.38 1.44 3.35
N VAL A 244 2.86 0.91 4.45
CA VAL A 244 3.17 1.32 5.82
C VAL A 244 4.40 0.56 6.30
N SER A 245 5.56 1.24 6.29
CA SER A 245 6.79 0.80 6.95
C SER A 245 7.18 1.78 8.05
N GLY A 246 7.84 1.27 9.09
CA GLY A 246 8.30 2.04 10.25
C GLY A 246 9.80 1.90 10.49
N PRO A 247 10.34 2.59 11.51
CA PRO A 247 11.75 2.49 11.87
C PRO A 247 12.02 1.17 12.61
N GLY A 248 13.06 0.45 12.19
CA GLY A 248 13.57 -0.73 12.89
C GLY A 248 13.40 -2.05 12.15
N GLU A 249 14.07 -3.09 12.66
CA GLU A 249 13.99 -4.44 12.10
C GLU A 249 12.59 -5.02 12.30
N GLY A 250 11.97 -5.52 11.22
CA GLY A 250 10.63 -6.13 11.25
C GLY A 250 9.46 -5.16 11.07
N ALA A 251 9.69 -3.84 10.99
CA ALA A 251 8.67 -2.84 10.68
C ALA A 251 8.58 -2.57 9.16
N LEU A 252 8.46 -3.64 8.36
CA LEU A 252 8.51 -3.59 6.90
C LEU A 252 7.17 -3.99 6.29
N GLY A 253 6.66 -3.16 5.38
CA GLY A 253 5.31 -3.27 4.83
C GLY A 253 5.17 -4.15 3.58
N CYS A 254 6.26 -4.67 3.00
CA CYS A 254 6.22 -5.55 1.81
C CYS A 254 7.41 -6.51 1.74
N LEU A 255 7.33 -7.58 0.93
CA LEU A 255 8.44 -8.52 0.73
C LEU A 255 9.62 -7.89 0.00
N LEU A 256 9.40 -6.91 -0.87
CA LEU A 256 10.50 -6.13 -1.46
C LEU A 256 11.46 -5.65 -0.37
N GLU A 257 10.93 -5.08 0.70
CA GLU A 257 11.71 -4.60 1.84
C GLU A 257 12.24 -5.75 2.71
N VAL A 258 11.36 -6.67 3.13
CA VAL A 258 11.72 -7.80 4.01
C VAL A 258 12.87 -8.62 3.45
N THR A 259 12.91 -8.79 2.13
CA THR A 259 13.86 -9.68 1.45
C THR A 259 14.99 -8.93 0.74
N SER A 260 15.08 -7.61 0.89
CA SER A 260 16.05 -6.77 0.17
C SER A 260 16.03 -7.03 -1.34
N GLY A 261 14.85 -6.95 -1.95
CA GLY A 261 14.64 -7.21 -3.39
C GLY A 261 14.78 -8.68 -3.79
N GLY A 262 14.58 -9.60 -2.85
CA GLY A 262 14.73 -11.05 -3.02
C GLY A 262 16.15 -11.57 -2.80
N SER A 263 17.11 -10.71 -2.47
CA SER A 263 18.50 -11.12 -2.24
C SER A 263 18.72 -11.79 -0.88
N ALA A 264 17.84 -11.54 0.08
CA ALA A 264 17.82 -12.15 1.40
C ALA A 264 16.43 -12.78 1.68
N PRO A 265 16.14 -13.99 1.17
CA PRO A 265 14.84 -14.63 1.35
C PRO A 265 14.47 -14.81 2.83
N VAL A 266 13.21 -14.60 3.17
CA VAL A 266 12.68 -14.84 4.52
C VAL A 266 12.42 -16.33 4.72
N VAL A 267 12.74 -16.86 5.91
CA VAL A 267 12.41 -18.23 6.31
C VAL A 267 11.04 -18.23 6.99
N LEU A 268 10.12 -19.03 6.47
CA LEU A 268 8.78 -19.22 7.03
C LEU A 268 8.80 -20.28 8.15
N LYS A 269 7.76 -20.30 8.98
CA LYS A 269 7.61 -21.26 10.09
C LYS A 269 7.55 -22.72 9.65
N ASP A 270 7.06 -22.99 8.43
CA ASP A 270 7.05 -24.34 7.85
C ASP A 270 8.44 -24.80 7.36
N GLY A 271 9.46 -23.93 7.48
CA GLY A 271 10.84 -24.17 7.04
C GLY A 271 11.11 -23.82 5.58
N SER A 272 10.09 -23.46 4.79
CA SER A 272 10.28 -22.98 3.42
C SER A 272 10.78 -21.53 3.41
N THR A 273 11.27 -21.06 2.26
CA THR A 273 11.75 -19.68 2.10
C THR A 273 10.94 -18.92 1.06
N ARG A 274 10.89 -17.59 1.18
CA ARG A 274 10.29 -16.70 0.18
C ARG A 274 11.19 -15.52 -0.14
N ALA A 275 11.45 -15.31 -1.42
CA ALA A 275 11.94 -14.04 -1.94
C ALA A 275 10.75 -13.11 -2.30
N PHE A 276 9.73 -13.70 -2.92
CA PHE A 276 8.45 -13.11 -3.30
C PHE A 276 7.37 -14.18 -3.13
N LEU A 277 6.10 -13.82 -3.30
CA LEU A 277 4.97 -14.73 -3.11
C LEU A 277 4.92 -15.82 -4.19
N GLU A 278 4.70 -17.06 -3.75
CA GLU A 278 4.48 -18.24 -4.58
C GLU A 278 2.98 -18.54 -4.72
N ASP A 279 2.63 -19.38 -5.70
CA ASP A 279 1.23 -19.81 -5.87
C ASP A 279 0.78 -20.67 -4.68
N GLY A 280 -0.41 -20.38 -4.17
CA GLY A 280 -0.97 -21.00 -2.97
C GLY A 280 -0.59 -20.29 -1.67
N ASP A 281 0.32 -19.31 -1.69
CA ASP A 281 0.56 -18.46 -0.53
C ASP A 281 -0.67 -17.57 -0.25
N MET A 282 -1.06 -17.51 1.02
CA MET A 282 -2.06 -16.57 1.50
C MET A 282 -1.39 -15.47 2.30
N VAL A 283 -1.72 -14.21 2.00
CA VAL A 283 -1.33 -13.06 2.83
C VAL A 283 -2.51 -12.68 3.70
N ARG A 284 -2.25 -12.54 4.99
CA ARG A 284 -3.23 -12.07 5.98
C ARG A 284 -2.70 -10.84 6.67
N MET A 285 -3.52 -9.79 6.65
CA MET A 285 -3.24 -8.54 7.33
C MET A 285 -4.29 -8.28 8.40
N THR A 286 -3.83 -7.80 9.55
CA THR A 286 -4.68 -7.41 10.68
C THR A 286 -4.24 -6.05 11.20
N ALA A 287 -5.18 -5.27 11.72
CA ALA A 287 -4.89 -4.01 12.40
C ALA A 287 -5.69 -3.91 13.70
N MET A 288 -5.08 -3.27 14.70
CA MET A 288 -5.66 -3.04 16.02
C MET A 288 -5.34 -1.63 16.46
N ALA A 289 -6.37 -0.85 16.80
CA ALA A 289 -6.21 0.40 17.52
C ALA A 289 -6.15 0.13 19.03
N GLY A 290 -5.18 0.72 19.73
CA GLY A 290 -4.93 0.43 21.14
C GLY A 290 -4.21 -0.90 21.36
N ASN A 291 -4.40 -1.51 22.54
CA ASN A 291 -3.74 -2.75 22.96
C ASN A 291 -4.73 -3.69 23.64
N GLY A 292 -4.54 -5.01 23.47
CA GLY A 292 -5.26 -6.03 24.23
C GLY A 292 -6.77 -6.05 23.96
N ASP A 293 -7.53 -6.46 24.98
CA ASP A 293 -8.98 -6.69 24.89
C ASP A 293 -9.81 -5.40 24.83
N ASP A 294 -9.24 -4.26 25.20
CA ASP A 294 -9.88 -2.94 25.16
C ASP A 294 -9.66 -2.21 23.81
N GLY A 295 -8.98 -2.85 22.85
CA GLY A 295 -8.68 -2.29 21.54
C GLY A 295 -9.84 -2.39 20.53
N VAL A 296 -9.71 -1.67 19.41
CA VAL A 296 -10.63 -1.75 18.27
C VAL A 296 -9.95 -2.43 17.10
N GLY A 297 -10.40 -3.64 16.80
CA GLY A 297 -9.89 -4.45 15.70
C GLY A 297 -10.56 -4.12 14.36
N PHE A 298 -9.81 -4.28 13.28
CA PHE A 298 -10.26 -4.03 11.90
C PHE A 298 -10.76 -5.30 11.18
N GLY A 299 -10.73 -6.45 11.86
CA GLY A 299 -10.89 -7.75 11.23
C GLY A 299 -9.64 -8.13 10.41
N GLU A 300 -9.84 -8.98 9.40
CA GLU A 300 -8.75 -9.46 8.54
C GLU A 300 -8.93 -8.98 7.09
N CYS A 301 -7.82 -8.57 6.47
CA CYS A 301 -7.68 -8.42 5.02
C CYS A 301 -6.84 -9.59 4.51
N VAL A 302 -7.47 -10.52 3.80
CA VAL A 302 -6.88 -11.78 3.38
C VAL A 302 -7.01 -11.96 1.88
N GLY A 303 -5.98 -12.45 1.21
CA GLY A 303 -6.09 -12.94 -0.15
C GLY A 303 -5.05 -14.02 -0.43
N THR A 304 -5.36 -14.89 -1.38
CA THR A 304 -4.50 -16.02 -1.77
C THR A 304 -4.05 -15.83 -3.21
N ILE A 305 -2.75 -16.01 -3.46
CA ILE A 305 -2.23 -16.00 -4.83
C ILE A 305 -2.60 -17.32 -5.49
N VAL A 306 -3.33 -17.26 -6.60
CA VAL A 306 -3.67 -18.44 -7.40
C VAL A 306 -2.90 -18.45 -8.73
N PRO A 307 -2.58 -19.64 -9.28
CA PRO A 307 -1.91 -19.75 -10.56
C PRO A 307 -2.65 -18.99 -11.67
N ASN A 308 -1.88 -18.42 -12.57
CA ASN A 308 -2.42 -17.73 -13.74
C ASN A 308 -3.15 -18.71 -14.67
N ARG A 309 -4.29 -18.28 -15.23
CA ARG A 309 -4.94 -18.97 -16.34
C ARG A 309 -4.09 -18.81 -17.60
N PRO A 310 -4.20 -19.72 -18.58
CA PRO A 310 -3.56 -19.54 -19.87
C PRO A 310 -3.96 -18.20 -20.50
N PHE A 311 -2.97 -17.46 -21.01
CA PHE A 311 -3.26 -16.26 -21.80
C PHE A 311 -3.92 -16.68 -23.11
N PRO A 312 -5.05 -16.07 -23.53
CA PRO A 312 -5.69 -16.41 -24.79
C PRO A 312 -4.72 -16.25 -25.96
N GLU A 313 -4.74 -17.21 -26.91
CA GLU A 313 -4.02 -17.11 -28.19
C GLU A 313 -4.57 -16.01 -29.09
#